data_AF-A0A2I0JTK6-F1
#
_entry.id   AF-A0A2I0JTK6-F1
#
_cell.length_a   1.000
_cell.length_b   1.000
_cell.length_c   1.000
_cell.angle_alpha   90.00
_cell.angle_beta   90.00
_cell.angle_gamma   90.00
#
_symmetry.space_group_name_H-M   'P 1'
#
loop_
_entity.id
_entity.type
_entity.pdbx_description
1 polymer ?
#
loop_
_entity_poly.entity_id
_entity_poly.type
_entity_poly.pdbx_seq_one_letter_code
_entity_poly.pdbx_strand_id
1 'polypeptide(L)'
;MPLYFPRRLDPPKTPRLLPREEAESIPFSSSQLSHLLDYFSFLERSPQAKAMAYTLKTCELQPIKGEVKYCTTSLEAILNGVQRILGPGTKSQTLTTTYLSMHNASDPLQNYTIQEAPKWVAATRMVAYHLMPYPYAVFYCHSQPLSENKLIPDYP
;
A
#
# COMPACT_ATOMS: atom_id res chain seq x y z
N MET A 1 20.96 11.74 -12.26
CA MET A 1 19.68 11.01 -12.38
C MET A 1 18.58 12.00 -12.03
N PRO A 2 17.67 12.37 -12.94
CA PRO A 2 16.58 13.27 -12.60
C PRO A 2 15.64 12.58 -11.60
N LEU A 3 15.27 13.27 -10.51
CA LEU A 3 14.21 12.81 -9.61
C LEU A 3 12.90 13.37 -10.13
N TYR A 4 11.94 12.47 -10.35
CA TYR A 4 10.61 12.84 -10.78
C TYR A 4 9.68 12.87 -9.57
N PHE A 5 9.18 14.05 -9.23
CA PHE A 5 8.14 14.19 -8.22
C PHE A 5 6.77 14.26 -8.92
N PRO A 6 5.91 13.23 -8.77
CA PRO A 6 4.64 13.20 -9.46
C PRO A 6 3.73 14.35 -9.00
N ARG A 7 3.23 15.12 -9.96
CA ARG A 7 2.17 16.10 -9.72
C ARG A 7 0.87 15.39 -9.44
N ARG A 8 0.18 15.78 -8.37
CA ARG A 8 -1.21 15.44 -8.16
C ARG A 8 -2.02 16.73 -8.14
N LEU A 9 -2.84 16.90 -9.17
CA LEU A 9 -3.78 18.02 -9.31
C LEU A 9 -4.92 17.90 -8.29
N ASP A 10 -5.27 16.67 -7.92
CA ASP A 10 -6.26 16.36 -6.89
C ASP A 10 -5.67 15.38 -5.86
N PRO A 11 -6.01 15.51 -4.57
CA PRO A 11 -5.68 14.48 -3.59
C PRO A 11 -6.27 13.14 -4.05
N PRO A 12 -5.55 12.01 -3.89
CA PRO A 12 -6.15 10.70 -4.15
C PRO A 12 -7.47 10.61 -3.41
N LYS A 13 -8.56 10.30 -4.12
CA LYS A 13 -9.72 9.69 -3.47
C LYS A 13 -9.26 8.35 -2.95
N THR A 14 -8.82 8.34 -1.70
CA THR A 14 -8.44 7.11 -1.01
C THR A 14 -9.72 6.29 -0.83
N PRO A 15 -9.72 5.02 -1.25
CA PRO A 15 -10.83 4.13 -0.94
C PRO A 15 -11.06 4.12 0.57
N ARG A 16 -12.33 4.00 0.98
CA ARG A 16 -12.69 3.94 2.39
C ARG A 16 -12.00 2.73 3.04
N LEU A 17 -11.29 2.98 4.14
CA LEU A 17 -10.84 1.92 5.04
C LEU A 17 -12.05 1.44 5.86
N LEU A 18 -12.32 0.14 5.79
CA LEU A 18 -13.41 -0.46 6.56
C LEU A 18 -12.92 -0.87 7.95
N PRO A 19 -13.75 -0.72 9.01
CA PRO A 19 -13.53 -1.40 10.27
C PRO A 19 -13.48 -2.91 10.05
N ARG A 20 -12.75 -3.63 10.91
CA ARG A 20 -12.60 -5.08 10.82
C ARG A 20 -13.94 -5.83 10.69
N GLU A 21 -14.94 -5.48 11.50
CA GLU A 21 -16.25 -6.14 11.49
C GLU A 21 -16.96 -6.00 10.14
N GLU A 22 -16.93 -4.81 9.54
CA GLU A 22 -17.52 -4.55 8.21
C GLU A 22 -16.73 -5.30 7.13
N ALA A 23 -15.39 -5.28 7.19
CA ALA A 23 -14.54 -5.98 6.24
C ALA A 23 -14.71 -7.52 6.30
N GLU A 24 -14.86 -8.09 7.49
CA GLU A 24 -15.08 -9.53 7.69
C GLU A 24 -16.49 -9.97 7.26
N SER A 25 -17.46 -9.05 7.22
CA SER A 25 -18.82 -9.33 6.72
C SER A 25 -18.90 -9.48 5.19
N ILE A 26 -17.89 -9.01 4.46
CA ILE A 26 -17.81 -9.07 3.00
C ILE A 26 -16.86 -10.20 2.60
N PRO A 27 -17.32 -11.23 1.86
CA PRO A 27 -16.45 -12.28 1.38
C PRO A 27 -15.27 -11.74 0.55
N PHE A 28 -14.07 -12.26 0.78
CA PHE A 28 -12.86 -11.85 0.05
C PHE A 28 -12.18 -13.05 -0.60
N SER A 29 -12.75 -13.52 -1.73
CA SER A 29 -12.17 -14.60 -2.54
C SER A 29 -12.55 -14.47 -4.01
N SER A 30 -11.63 -14.87 -4.91
CA SER A 30 -11.88 -14.91 -6.35
C SER A 30 -12.99 -15.88 -6.74
N SER A 31 -13.23 -16.92 -5.92
CA SER A 31 -14.34 -17.86 -6.10
C SER A 31 -15.72 -17.21 -5.93
N GLN A 32 -15.79 -16.09 -5.20
CA GLN A 32 -17.01 -15.33 -4.93
C GLN A 32 -17.15 -14.09 -5.82
N LEU A 33 -16.34 -13.98 -6.89
CA LEU A 33 -16.27 -12.77 -7.72
C LEU A 33 -17.66 -12.35 -8.24
N SER A 34 -18.44 -13.26 -8.84
CA SER A 34 -19.77 -12.91 -9.36
C SER A 34 -20.69 -12.32 -8.29
N HIS A 35 -20.76 -12.95 -7.12
CA HIS A 35 -21.54 -12.43 -5.98
C HIS A 35 -21.05 -11.05 -5.53
N LEU A 36 -19.73 -10.83 -5.51
CA LEU A 36 -19.15 -9.53 -5.13
C LEU A 36 -19.45 -8.44 -6.16
N LEU A 37 -19.47 -8.77 -7.45
CA LEU A 37 -19.84 -7.82 -8.50
C LEU A 37 -21.29 -7.39 -8.34
N ASP A 38 -22.20 -8.31 -8.05
CA ASP A 38 -23.60 -7.99 -7.77
C ASP A 38 -23.74 -7.13 -6.50
N TYR A 39 -23.04 -7.50 -5.41
CA TYR A 39 -23.03 -6.76 -4.15
C TYR A 39 -22.60 -5.29 -4.33
N PHE A 40 -21.56 -5.05 -5.14
CA PHE A 40 -21.08 -3.70 -5.45
C PHE A 40 -21.75 -3.06 -6.67
N SER A 41 -22.75 -3.72 -7.28
CA SER A 41 -23.49 -3.25 -8.45
C SER A 41 -22.59 -2.94 -9.67
N PHE A 42 -21.62 -3.81 -9.93
CA PHE A 42 -20.72 -3.72 -11.08
C PHE A 42 -21.05 -4.72 -12.18
N LEU A 43 -20.93 -4.29 -13.43
CA LEU A 43 -21.09 -5.17 -14.59
C LEU A 43 -19.88 -6.10 -14.74
N GLU A 44 -20.12 -7.38 -15.08
CA GLU A 44 -19.08 -8.43 -15.19
C GLU A 44 -17.90 -8.06 -16.09
N ARG A 45 -18.15 -7.34 -17.19
CA ARG A 45 -17.12 -6.99 -18.18
C ARG A 45 -16.51 -5.60 -17.96
N SER A 46 -16.87 -4.93 -16.87
CA SER A 46 -16.39 -3.58 -16.55
C SER A 46 -14.90 -3.55 -16.17
N PRO A 47 -14.23 -2.39 -16.30
CA PRO A 47 -12.89 -2.19 -15.75
C PRO A 47 -12.79 -2.51 -14.25
N GLN A 48 -13.83 -2.19 -13.48
CA GLN A 48 -13.92 -2.46 -12.05
C GLN A 48 -13.94 -3.96 -11.75
N ALA A 49 -14.71 -4.74 -12.52
CA ALA A 49 -14.75 -6.19 -12.37
C ALA A 49 -13.39 -6.83 -12.65
N LYS A 50 -12.69 -6.37 -13.70
CA LYS A 50 -11.32 -6.83 -14.01
C LYS A 50 -10.34 -6.47 -12.88
N ALA A 51 -10.45 -5.26 -12.33
CA ALA A 51 -9.61 -4.81 -11.23
C ALA A 51 -9.85 -5.62 -9.94
N MET A 52 -11.10 -5.90 -9.59
CA MET A 52 -11.45 -6.76 -8.46
C MET A 52 -10.91 -8.18 -8.64
N ALA A 53 -11.10 -8.77 -9.82
CA ALA A 53 -10.58 -10.10 -10.14
C ALA A 53 -9.04 -10.16 -10.01
N TYR A 54 -8.34 -9.12 -10.48
CA TYR A 54 -6.90 -9.00 -10.34
C TYR A 54 -6.47 -8.93 -8.86
N THR A 55 -7.11 -8.07 -8.07
CA THR A 55 -6.82 -7.93 -6.64
C THR A 55 -7.01 -9.24 -5.88
N LEU A 56 -8.17 -9.90 -6.06
CA LEU A 56 -8.48 -11.17 -5.39
C LEU A 56 -7.46 -12.25 -5.74
N LYS A 57 -7.18 -12.45 -7.04
CA LYS A 57 -6.19 -13.44 -7.48
C LYS A 57 -4.80 -13.16 -6.94
N THR A 58 -4.38 -11.89 -6.93
CA THR A 58 -3.07 -11.48 -6.41
C THR A 58 -2.95 -11.76 -4.92
N CYS A 59 -4.02 -11.49 -4.15
CA CYS A 59 -4.07 -11.73 -2.72
C CYS A 59 -4.12 -13.22 -2.34
N GLU A 60 -4.61 -14.08 -3.22
CA GLU A 60 -4.65 -15.53 -3.03
C GLU A 60 -3.34 -16.23 -3.40
N LEU A 61 -2.39 -15.54 -4.04
CA LEU A 61 -1.08 -16.10 -4.37
C LEU A 61 -0.32 -16.46 -3.09
N GLN A 62 0.18 -17.69 -3.03
CA GLN A 62 1.00 -18.13 -1.91
C GLN A 62 2.35 -17.42 -1.89
N PRO A 63 2.89 -17.06 -0.69
CA PRO A 63 4.25 -16.53 -0.57
C PRO A 63 5.29 -17.51 -1.12
N ILE A 64 6.34 -17.00 -1.75
CA ILE A 64 7.50 -17.84 -2.07
C ILE A 64 8.26 -18.20 -0.78
N LYS A 65 9.12 -19.24 -0.84
CA LYS A 65 9.87 -19.68 0.34
C LYS A 65 10.73 -18.54 0.89
N GLY A 66 10.47 -18.16 2.13
CA GLY A 66 11.18 -17.08 2.83
C GLY A 66 10.60 -15.69 2.60
N GLU A 67 9.57 -15.51 1.78
CA GLU A 67 8.84 -14.24 1.65
C GLU A 67 7.70 -14.17 2.68
N VAL A 68 7.40 -12.97 3.19
CA VAL A 68 6.10 -12.69 3.82
C VAL A 68 5.24 -12.00 2.79
N LYS A 69 4.08 -12.57 2.45
CA LYS A 69 3.12 -11.99 1.52
C LYS A 69 1.69 -12.26 1.99
N TYR A 70 0.85 -11.23 2.02
CA TYR A 70 -0.55 -11.34 2.44
C TYR A 70 -1.33 -10.09 2.01
N CYS A 71 -2.65 -10.11 2.10
CA CYS A 71 -3.48 -8.92 1.95
C CYS A 71 -4.20 -8.55 3.25
N THR A 72 -4.47 -7.26 3.43
CA THR A 72 -5.27 -6.74 4.54
C THR A 72 -6.44 -5.94 4.00
N THR A 73 -7.62 -6.14 4.59
CA THR A 73 -8.89 -5.52 4.18
C THR A 73 -9.42 -4.51 5.19
N SER A 74 -8.73 -4.32 6.33
CA SER A 74 -9.10 -3.38 7.39
C SER A 74 -7.87 -2.70 8.01
N LEU A 75 -8.09 -1.58 8.72
CA LEU A 75 -7.03 -0.85 9.42
C LEU A 75 -6.38 -1.70 10.53
N GLU A 76 -7.19 -2.44 11.28
CA GLU A 76 -6.73 -3.29 12.37
C GLU A 76 -5.85 -4.42 11.85
N ALA A 77 -6.16 -4.97 10.67
CA ALA A 77 -5.33 -5.97 10.02
C ALA A 77 -3.97 -5.41 9.59
N ILE A 78 -3.90 -4.15 9.16
CA ILE A 78 -2.64 -3.45 8.87
C ILE A 78 -1.80 -3.35 10.14
N LEU A 79 -2.37 -2.82 11.22
CA LEU A 79 -1.66 -2.63 12.49
C LEU A 79 -1.13 -3.95 13.06
N ASN A 80 -1.95 -5.00 13.06
CA ASN A 80 -1.55 -6.34 13.48
C ASN A 80 -0.41 -6.88 12.60
N GLY A 81 -0.48 -6.64 11.29
CA GLY A 81 0.55 -7.03 10.34
C GLY A 81 1.89 -6.34 10.60
N VAL A 82 1.87 -5.04 10.87
CA VAL A 82 3.05 -4.23 11.22
C VAL A 82 3.68 -4.75 12.51
N GLN A 83 2.87 -4.95 13.56
CA GLN A 83 3.37 -5.45 14.85
C GLN A 83 3.97 -6.85 14.74
N ARG A 84 3.35 -7.74 13.94
CA ARG A 84 3.88 -9.09 13.70
C ARG A 84 5.27 -9.05 13.05
N ILE A 85 5.53 -8.09 12.17
CA ILE A 85 6.80 -7.98 11.43
C ILE A 85 7.84 -7.22 12.24
N LEU A 86 7.48 -6.08 12.85
CA LEU A 86 8.42 -5.26 13.61
C LEU A 86 8.71 -5.84 15.00
N GLY A 87 7.82 -6.67 15.54
CA GLY A 87 7.91 -7.26 16.87
C GLY A 87 6.99 -6.57 17.89
N PRO A 88 6.50 -7.32 18.90
CA PRO A 88 5.69 -6.76 19.97
C PRO A 88 6.49 -5.76 20.81
N GLY A 89 5.84 -4.66 21.23
CA GLY A 89 6.46 -3.65 22.11
C GLY A 89 7.43 -2.68 21.40
N THR A 90 7.57 -2.74 20.08
CA THR A 90 8.37 -1.78 19.33
C THR A 90 7.73 -0.39 19.40
N LYS A 91 8.49 0.62 19.87
CA LYS A 91 8.08 2.02 19.81
C LYS A 91 8.00 2.44 18.35
N SER A 92 6.79 2.70 17.85
CA SER A 92 6.55 3.15 16.49
C SER A 92 6.35 4.66 16.44
N GLN A 93 6.97 5.31 15.46
CA GLN A 93 6.65 6.68 15.05
C GLN A 93 6.02 6.62 13.66
N THR A 94 4.91 7.31 13.47
CA THR A 94 4.29 7.46 12.16
C THR A 94 4.85 8.72 11.50
N LEU A 95 5.39 8.57 10.30
CA LEU A 95 5.79 9.67 9.43
C LEU A 95 4.84 9.69 8.23
N THR A 96 4.35 10.88 7.87
CA THR A 96 3.48 11.08 6.72
C THR A 96 4.03 12.17 5.84
N THR A 97 4.13 11.90 4.55
CA THR A 97 4.49 12.91 3.55
C THR A 97 3.23 13.52 2.95
N THR A 98 3.19 14.84 2.80
CA THR A 98 2.15 15.52 2.03
C THR A 98 2.70 15.90 0.66
N TYR A 99 1.86 15.80 -0.37
CA TYR A 99 2.22 16.34 -1.67
C TYR A 99 2.12 17.87 -1.62
N LEU A 100 3.14 18.56 -2.11
CA LEU A 100 3.07 19.99 -2.33
C LEU A 100 2.10 20.24 -3.50
N SER A 101 1.03 20.97 -3.26
CA SER A 101 0.10 21.37 -4.32
C SER A 101 0.78 22.42 -5.21
N MET A 102 1.37 21.96 -6.30
CA MET A 102 2.04 22.80 -7.29
C MET A 102 1.02 23.33 -8.30
N HIS A 103 0.03 24.11 -7.83
CA HIS A 103 -1.00 24.70 -8.71
C HIS A 103 -0.40 25.59 -9.82
N ASN A 104 0.80 26.18 -9.60
CA ASN A 104 1.37 27.22 -10.48
C ASN A 104 2.83 27.00 -10.92
N ALA A 105 3.46 25.87 -10.62
CA ALA A 105 4.87 25.66 -11.01
C ALA A 105 4.96 25.07 -12.43
N SER A 106 5.88 25.54 -13.26
CA SER A 106 6.26 24.92 -14.53
C SER A 106 7.19 23.73 -14.28
N ASP A 107 6.98 22.62 -15.00
CA ASP A 107 7.70 21.34 -14.99
C ASP A 107 7.85 20.55 -13.65
N PRO A 108 7.39 19.28 -13.53
CA PRO A 108 7.71 18.41 -12.38
C PRO A 108 9.18 17.97 -12.33
N LEU A 109 9.95 18.14 -13.42
CA LEU A 109 11.38 17.92 -13.43
C LEU A 109 12.09 19.15 -12.86
N GLN A 110 12.57 19.03 -11.63
CA GLN A 110 13.37 20.05 -10.99
C GLN A 110 14.82 19.59 -10.88
N ASN A 111 15.74 20.51 -11.21
CA ASN A 111 17.14 20.33 -10.85
C ASN A 111 17.24 20.43 -9.33
N TYR A 112 17.85 19.42 -8.72
CA TYR A 112 18.06 19.37 -7.28
C TYR A 112 19.54 19.13 -7.00
N THR A 113 20.03 19.70 -5.91
CA THR A 113 21.40 19.48 -5.41
C THR A 113 21.29 18.79 -4.06
N ILE A 114 21.88 17.60 -3.95
CA ILE A 114 22.02 16.92 -2.66
C ILE A 114 23.13 17.66 -1.89
N GLN A 115 22.78 18.38 -0.82
CA GLN A 115 23.75 19.16 -0.04
C GLN A 115 24.65 18.27 0.82
N GLU A 116 24.10 17.18 1.36
CA GLU A 116 24.80 16.26 2.24
C GLU A 116 24.55 14.81 1.83
N ALA A 117 25.55 13.95 2.01
CA ALA A 117 25.39 12.52 1.76
C ALA A 117 24.29 11.96 2.68
N PRO A 118 23.32 11.20 2.14
CA PRO A 118 22.23 10.65 2.95
C PRO A 118 22.79 9.71 4.02
N LYS A 119 22.36 9.92 5.27
CA LYS A 119 22.65 9.02 6.38
C LYS A 119 21.72 7.82 6.30
N TRP A 120 22.29 6.64 6.12
CA TRP A 120 21.52 5.41 5.99
C TRP A 120 21.30 4.76 7.35
N VAL A 121 20.08 4.28 7.57
CA VAL A 121 19.74 3.43 8.70
C VAL A 121 19.41 2.03 8.20
N ALA A 122 20.03 1.02 8.81
CA ALA A 122 19.76 -0.39 8.48
C ALA A 122 18.31 -0.74 8.87
N ALA A 123 17.55 -1.25 7.91
CA ALA A 123 16.15 -1.63 8.10
C ALA A 123 16.00 -3.16 8.03
N THR A 124 16.50 -3.86 9.05
CA THR A 124 16.53 -5.33 9.10
C THR A 124 15.15 -5.99 8.98
N ARG A 125 14.08 -5.27 9.32
CA ARG A 125 12.69 -5.70 9.11
C ARG A 125 11.91 -4.57 8.46
N MET A 126 11.33 -4.85 7.31
CA MET A 126 10.54 -3.90 6.54
C MET A 126 9.36 -4.61 5.89
N VAL A 127 8.22 -3.96 5.82
CA VAL A 127 7.05 -4.45 5.08
C VAL A 127 6.49 -3.32 4.24
N ALA A 128 6.20 -3.61 2.98
CA ALA A 128 5.57 -2.67 2.08
C ALA A 128 4.08 -3.01 1.94
N TYR A 129 3.24 -2.00 2.04
CA TYR A 129 1.80 -2.08 1.83
C TYR A 129 1.44 -1.31 0.56
N HIS A 130 0.83 -1.98 -0.41
CA HIS A 130 0.44 -1.42 -1.69
C HIS A 130 -1.07 -1.39 -1.80
N LEU A 131 -1.65 -0.22 -2.03
CA LEU A 131 -3.09 -0.11 -2.25
C LEU A 131 -3.48 -0.83 -3.54
N MET A 132 -4.38 -1.78 -3.42
CA MET A 132 -4.90 -2.57 -4.54
C MET A 132 -6.23 -1.97 -5.04
N PRO A 133 -6.52 -2.08 -6.35
CA PRO A 133 -7.76 -1.56 -6.88
C PRO A 133 -8.93 -2.46 -6.46
N TYR A 134 -9.75 -1.95 -5.54
CA TYR A 134 -10.91 -2.64 -4.98
C TYR A 134 -11.95 -1.60 -4.48
N PRO A 135 -13.25 -1.94 -4.34
CA PRO A 135 -14.29 -0.98 -3.91
C PRO A 135 -14.03 -0.26 -2.59
N TYR A 136 -13.26 -0.88 -1.71
CA TYR A 136 -12.78 -0.33 -0.45
C TYR A 136 -11.27 -0.58 -0.33
N ALA A 137 -10.64 -0.03 0.69
CA ALA A 137 -9.19 -0.12 0.83
C ALA A 137 -8.74 -1.57 1.11
N VAL A 138 -8.00 -2.13 0.18
CA VAL A 138 -7.31 -3.41 0.31
C VAL A 138 -5.83 -3.17 0.06
N PHE A 139 -4.98 -3.70 0.93
CA PHE A 139 -3.53 -3.57 0.78
C PHE A 139 -2.90 -4.91 0.52
N TYR A 140 -2.10 -4.99 -0.55
CA TYR A 140 -1.17 -6.07 -0.79
C TYR A 140 0.12 -5.81 -0.01
N CYS A 141 0.47 -6.74 0.86
CA CYS A 141 1.54 -6.61 1.82
C CYS A 141 2.65 -7.59 1.47
N HIS A 142 3.89 -7.13 1.43
CA HIS A 142 5.03 -8.03 1.27
C HIS A 142 6.28 -7.57 2.01
N SER A 143 7.12 -8.53 2.37
CA SER A 143 8.44 -8.33 2.98
C SER A 143 9.41 -9.35 2.41
N GLN A 144 10.62 -8.88 2.11
CA GLN A 144 11.77 -9.69 1.74
C GLN A 144 12.77 -9.69 2.91
N PRO A 145 12.88 -10.79 3.67
CA PRO A 145 13.74 -10.85 4.85
C PRO A 145 15.24 -10.87 4.55
N LEU A 146 15.64 -11.11 3.30
CA LEU A 146 17.03 -11.31 2.88
C LEU A 146 17.60 -10.16 2.04
N SER A 147 16.87 -9.05 1.91
CA SER A 147 17.37 -7.86 1.21
C SER A 147 18.11 -6.92 2.16
N GLU A 148 19.23 -6.33 1.70
CA GLU A 148 19.88 -5.21 2.40
C GLU A 148 19.01 -3.95 2.31
N ASN A 149 18.00 -3.84 3.16
CA ASN A 149 17.12 -2.67 3.19
C ASN A 149 17.79 -1.53 3.96
N LYS A 150 17.80 -0.34 3.36
CA LYS A 150 18.33 0.89 3.96
C LYS A 150 17.28 1.98 3.84
N LEU A 151 17.09 2.74 4.91
CA LEU A 151 16.21 3.90 4.94
C LEU A 151 17.05 5.17 4.99
N ILE A 152 16.59 6.21 4.30
CA ILE A 152 17.06 7.59 4.48
C ILE A 152 15.98 8.28 5.33
N PRO A 153 16.21 8.51 6.62
CA PRO A 153 15.27 9.25 7.44
C PRO A 153 15.31 10.74 7.06
N ASP A 154 14.14 11.37 6.98
CA ASP A 154 14.05 12.83 7.03
C ASP A 154 14.39 13.25 8.47
N TYR A 155 15.58 13.83 8.65
CA TYR A 155 15.90 14.53 9.89
C TYR A 155 15.26 15.92 9.84
N PRO A 156 14.54 16.36 10.91
CA PRO A 156 14.06 17.73 11.01
C PRO A 156 15.21 18.75 11.11
#